data_AF-A0A4V2G7M8-F1
#
_entry.id   AF-A0A4V2G7M8-F1
#
_cell.length_a   1.000
_cell.length_b   1.000
_cell.length_c   1.000
_cell.angle_alpha   90.00
_cell.angle_beta   90.00
_cell.angle_gamma   90.00
#
_symmetry.space_group_name_H-M   'P 1'
#
loop_
_entity.id
_entity.type
_entity.pdbx_description
1 polymer ?
#
loop_
_entity_poly.entity_id
_entity_poly.type
_entity_poly.pdbx_seq_one_letter_code
_entity_poly.pdbx_strand_id
1 'polypeptide(L)'
;MVRVARTFTVLLLLLVMTTTSCGRTDRPGTPISPAPTTSSAILTMPDVVGENAAVAVDELQTLGFKSIDLGTVDGRWMVILPQNWRVQTQSAKAGTRLASESKIVLGCARIGGTHWP
;
A
#
# COMPACT_ATOMS: atom_id res chain seq x y z
N MET A 1 -14.49 25.67 9.59
CA MET A 1 -14.44 25.54 11.06
C MET A 1 -15.17 24.25 11.46
N VAL A 2 -14.80 23.69 12.62
CA VAL A 2 -15.31 22.49 13.31
C VAL A 2 -14.50 21.20 13.08
N ARG A 3 -13.68 20.93 14.10
CA ARG A 3 -13.01 19.68 14.45
C ARG A 3 -13.99 18.76 15.21
N VAL A 4 -13.56 17.51 15.38
CA VAL A 4 -13.78 16.64 16.57
C VAL A 4 -15.01 15.73 16.60
N ALA A 5 -14.64 14.45 16.78
CA ALA A 5 -15.25 13.39 17.57
C ALA A 5 -16.67 12.92 17.25
N ARG A 6 -16.73 11.67 16.81
CA ARG A 6 -17.89 10.81 17.00
C ARG A 6 -17.60 9.89 18.19
N THR A 7 -17.70 10.48 19.37
CA THR A 7 -17.80 9.81 20.68
C THR A 7 -18.98 8.82 20.68
N PHE A 8 -18.70 7.54 20.93
CA PHE A 8 -19.73 6.55 21.25
C PHE A 8 -19.66 6.27 22.76
N THR A 9 -20.68 6.72 23.47
CA THR A 9 -20.81 6.71 24.92
C THR A 9 -21.28 5.34 25.43
N VAL A 10 -20.44 4.73 26.27
CA VAL A 10 -20.70 4.03 27.56
C VAL A 10 -21.99 3.23 27.75
N LEU A 11 -21.85 1.93 28.01
CA LEU A 11 -22.74 1.18 28.92
C LEU A 11 -21.89 0.32 29.89
N LEU A 12 -22.01 0.61 31.17
CA LEU A 12 -21.32 0.04 32.33
C LEU A 12 -22.26 -0.92 33.08
N LEU A 13 -21.75 -2.07 33.55
CA LEU A 13 -22.11 -2.90 34.74
C LEU A 13 -21.57 -4.33 34.42
N LEU A 14 -20.85 -5.11 35.24
CA LEU A 14 -20.59 -5.16 36.68
C LEU A 14 -19.41 -6.14 36.97
N LEU A 15 -18.64 -5.82 38.03
CA LEU A 15 -18.13 -6.73 39.08
C LEU A 15 -16.97 -7.73 38.84
N VAL A 16 -15.78 -7.30 39.28
CA VAL A 16 -14.75 -7.94 40.14
C VAL A 16 -14.43 -9.44 39.96
N MET A 17 -13.20 -9.73 39.51
CA MET A 17 -12.38 -10.88 39.96
C MET A 17 -10.89 -10.49 39.92
N THR A 18 -10.30 -10.17 41.07
CA THR A 18 -8.85 -10.04 41.27
C THR A 18 -8.26 -11.44 41.43
N THR A 19 -7.47 -11.89 40.46
CA THR A 19 -6.56 -13.03 40.65
C THR A 19 -5.12 -12.56 40.54
N THR A 20 -4.52 -12.36 41.71
CA THR A 20 -3.07 -12.39 41.90
C THR A 20 -2.56 -13.73 41.39
N SER A 21 -1.99 -13.74 40.19
CA SER A 21 -1.15 -14.83 39.72
C SER A 21 0.29 -14.33 39.68
N CYS A 22 0.93 -14.31 40.86
CA CYS A 22 2.37 -14.30 40.94
C CYS A 22 2.80 -15.76 40.91
N GLY A 23 3.38 -16.20 39.79
CA GLY A 23 3.80 -17.58 39.63
C GLY A 23 4.02 -17.98 38.18
N ARG A 24 4.95 -17.33 37.49
CA ARG A 24 5.60 -17.98 36.34
C ARG A 24 7.07 -18.20 36.69
N THR A 25 7.31 -19.42 37.16
CA THR A 25 8.60 -20.12 37.15
C THR A 25 9.41 -19.71 35.92
N ASP A 26 10.54 -19.07 36.18
CA ASP A 26 11.61 -18.84 35.22
C ASP A 26 12.05 -20.20 34.65
N ARG A 27 11.56 -20.54 33.47
CA ARG A 27 12.24 -21.52 32.61
C ARG A 27 13.43 -20.77 32.02
N PRO A 28 14.66 -21.33 32.06
CA PRO A 28 15.76 -20.79 31.26
C PRO A 28 15.26 -20.67 29.81
N GLY A 29 15.05 -19.42 29.38
CA GLY A 29 14.51 -19.13 28.07
C GLY A 29 15.47 -19.67 27.03
N THR A 30 14.99 -20.56 26.16
CA THR A 30 15.62 -20.78 24.87
C THR A 30 15.88 -19.40 24.26
N PRO A 31 17.11 -19.07 23.82
CA PRO A 31 17.36 -17.78 23.17
C PRO A 31 16.38 -17.65 22.01
N ILE A 32 15.47 -16.68 22.13
CA ILE A 32 14.51 -16.37 21.09
C ILE A 32 15.34 -15.79 19.96
N SER A 33 15.64 -16.62 18.96
CA SER A 33 16.31 -16.17 17.75
C SER A 33 15.46 -15.02 17.16
N PRO A 34 16.04 -13.84 16.92
CA PRO A 34 15.29 -12.74 16.33
C PRO A 34 14.72 -13.21 15.00
N ALA A 35 13.41 -13.05 14.81
CA ALA A 35 12.76 -13.36 13.54
C ALA A 35 13.50 -12.61 12.42
N PRO A 36 13.76 -13.24 11.25
CA PRO A 36 14.42 -12.56 10.15
C PRO A 36 13.57 -11.35 9.76
N THR A 37 14.13 -10.16 9.96
CA THR A 37 13.51 -8.93 9.45
C THR A 37 13.85 -8.89 7.96
N THR A 38 12.92 -9.32 7.10
CA THR A 38 13.12 -9.24 5.66
C THR A 38 13.24 -7.77 5.27
N SER A 39 14.47 -7.31 5.07
CA SER A 39 14.74 -5.94 4.63
C SER A 39 14.33 -5.81 3.17
N SER A 40 13.34 -4.96 2.89
CA SER A 40 12.94 -4.64 1.52
C SER A 40 14.05 -3.84 0.82
N ALA A 41 14.32 -4.15 -0.44
CA ALA A 41 15.26 -3.38 -1.24
C ALA A 41 14.76 -1.93 -1.41
N ILE A 42 15.66 -0.95 -1.44
CA ILE A 42 15.32 0.44 -1.75
C ILE A 42 15.59 0.70 -3.23
N LEU A 43 14.55 1.11 -3.96
CA LEU A 43 14.54 1.38 -5.39
C LEU A 43 14.23 2.85 -5.65
N THR A 44 14.66 3.35 -6.82
CA THR A 44 14.34 4.71 -7.25
C THR A 44 13.17 4.68 -8.22
N MET A 45 12.15 5.50 -8.00
CA MET A 45 10.97 5.61 -8.85
C MET A 45 11.35 6.23 -10.21
N PRO A 46 11.14 5.54 -11.35
CA PRO A 46 11.32 6.12 -12.68
C PRO A 46 10.21 7.13 -13.00
N ASP A 47 10.37 7.86 -14.11
CA ASP A 47 9.32 8.68 -14.70
C ASP A 47 8.59 7.88 -15.77
N VAL A 48 7.42 7.36 -15.44
CA VAL A 48 6.59 6.53 -16.34
C VAL A 48 5.37 7.29 -16.87
N VAL A 49 5.27 8.60 -16.57
CA VAL A 49 4.16 9.42 -17.04
C VAL A 49 4.26 9.57 -18.56
N GLY A 50 3.12 9.38 -19.24
CA GLY A 50 3.04 9.39 -20.69
C GLY A 50 3.33 8.05 -21.32
N GLU A 51 3.78 7.04 -20.59
CA GLU A 51 4.00 5.70 -21.15
C GLU A 51 2.70 4.89 -21.30
N ASN A 52 2.76 3.82 -22.07
CA ASN A 52 1.71 2.81 -22.07
C ASN A 52 1.68 2.10 -20.70
N ALA A 53 0.48 1.87 -20.14
CA ALA A 53 0.38 1.32 -18.80
C ALA A 53 0.91 -0.12 -18.68
N ALA A 54 0.88 -0.93 -19.75
CA ALA A 54 1.52 -2.25 -19.72
C ALA A 54 3.05 -2.14 -19.64
N VAL A 55 3.64 -1.22 -20.40
CA VAL A 55 5.09 -0.97 -20.42
C VAL A 55 5.56 -0.43 -19.07
N ALA A 56 4.84 0.56 -18.52
CA ALA A 56 5.16 1.12 -17.21
C ALA A 56 5.12 0.07 -16.09
N VAL A 57 4.15 -0.85 -16.12
CA VAL A 57 4.07 -1.94 -15.13
C VAL A 57 5.25 -2.89 -15.28
N ASP A 58 5.59 -3.27 -16.51
CA ASP A 58 6.73 -4.15 -16.80
C ASP A 58 8.05 -3.53 -16.34
N GLU A 59 8.26 -2.24 -16.58
CA GLU A 59 9.44 -1.51 -16.10
C GLU A 59 9.52 -1.52 -14.57
N LEU A 60 8.43 -1.17 -13.88
CA LEU A 60 8.42 -1.15 -12.41
C LEU A 60 8.65 -2.54 -11.81
N GLN A 61 8.09 -3.59 -12.41
CA GLN A 61 8.32 -4.97 -11.98
C GLN A 61 9.76 -5.41 -12.23
N THR A 62 10.33 -5.06 -13.38
CA THR A 62 11.72 -5.32 -13.74
C THR A 62 12.70 -4.63 -12.78
N LEU A 63 12.38 -3.41 -12.33
CA LEU A 63 13.13 -2.71 -11.30
C LEU A 63 13.02 -3.38 -9.91
N GLY A 64 12.01 -4.22 -9.70
CA GLY A 64 11.81 -4.99 -8.46
C GLY A 64 10.68 -4.48 -7.57
N PHE A 65 9.85 -3.54 -8.03
CA PHE A 65 8.63 -3.18 -7.32
C PHE A 65 7.59 -4.30 -7.41
N LYS A 66 6.96 -4.61 -6.28
CA LYS A 66 6.05 -5.76 -6.17
C LYS A 66 4.58 -5.39 -6.04
N SER A 67 4.30 -4.15 -5.62
CA SER A 67 2.96 -3.69 -5.28
C SER A 67 2.54 -2.53 -6.19
N ILE A 68 2.01 -2.84 -7.37
CA ILE A 68 1.64 -1.86 -8.40
C ILE A 68 0.14 -2.00 -8.71
N ASP A 69 -0.61 -0.92 -8.47
CA ASP A 69 -2.03 -0.82 -8.80
C ASP A 69 -2.23 0.14 -9.96
N LEU A 70 -3.20 -0.18 -10.82
CA LEU A 70 -3.66 0.69 -11.90
C LEU A 70 -5.05 1.23 -11.56
N GLY A 71 -5.25 2.53 -11.73
CA GLY A 71 -6.54 3.19 -11.61
C GLY A 71 -6.74 4.18 -12.74
N THR A 72 -7.99 4.60 -12.98
CA THR A 72 -8.21 5.74 -13.89
C THR A 72 -8.00 7.04 -13.15
N VAL A 73 -7.54 8.09 -13.85
CA VAL A 73 -7.32 9.42 -13.26
C VAL A 73 -8.61 10.00 -12.65
N ASP A 74 -9.76 9.70 -13.27
CA ASP A 74 -11.07 10.12 -12.78
C ASP A 74 -11.66 9.20 -11.68
N GLY A 75 -11.01 8.07 -11.39
CA GLY A 75 -11.41 7.09 -10.38
C GLY A 75 -12.74 6.38 -10.65
N ARG A 76 -13.36 6.57 -11.83
CA ARG A 76 -14.69 6.05 -12.15
C ARG A 76 -14.67 4.62 -12.66
N TRP A 77 -13.57 4.21 -13.26
CA TRP A 77 -13.47 2.96 -13.99
C TRP A 77 -12.25 2.16 -13.54
N MET A 78 -12.26 0.87 -13.88
CA MET A 78 -11.08 0.02 -13.71
C MET A 78 -10.26 0.00 -15.01
N VAL A 79 -8.95 -0.07 -14.84
CA VAL A 79 -8.01 -0.28 -15.95
C VAL A 79 -8.05 -1.75 -16.34
N ILE A 80 -8.93 -2.08 -17.28
CA ILE A 80 -9.01 -3.41 -17.89
C ILE A 80 -8.14 -3.37 -19.14
N LEU A 81 -7.21 -4.32 -19.27
CA LEU A 81 -6.27 -4.42 -20.39
C LEU A 81 -5.27 -3.24 -20.46
N PRO A 82 -4.21 -3.22 -19.62
CA PRO A 82 -3.25 -2.11 -19.48
C PRO A 82 -2.66 -1.57 -20.79
N GLN A 83 -2.48 -2.41 -21.82
CA GLN A 83 -1.98 -1.96 -23.13
C GLN A 83 -2.88 -0.95 -23.86
N ASN A 84 -4.14 -0.80 -23.45
CA ASN A 84 -5.07 0.17 -24.02
C ASN A 84 -5.06 1.53 -23.29
N TRP A 85 -4.16 1.70 -22.33
CA TRP A 85 -4.13 2.85 -21.43
C TRP A 85 -2.77 3.52 -21.44
N ARG A 86 -2.76 4.83 -21.20
CA ARG A 86 -1.58 5.66 -21.01
C ARG A 86 -1.54 6.15 -19.57
N VAL A 87 -0.38 6.06 -18.94
CA VAL A 87 -0.14 6.61 -17.62
C VAL A 87 -0.16 8.13 -17.70
N GLN A 88 -0.93 8.75 -16.83
CA GLN A 88 -1.05 10.21 -16.72
C GLN A 88 -0.51 10.72 -15.38
N THR A 89 -0.58 9.88 -14.34
CA THR A 89 -0.08 10.21 -13.01
C THR A 89 0.56 8.99 -12.36
N GLN A 90 1.52 9.25 -11.48
CA GLN A 90 2.15 8.27 -10.61
C GLN A 90 2.09 8.75 -9.16
N SER A 91 1.76 7.86 -8.22
CA SER A 91 1.59 8.20 -6.80
C SER A 91 2.88 8.68 -6.13
N ALA A 92 4.02 8.16 -6.57
CA ALA A 92 5.34 8.62 -6.17
C ALA A 92 6.00 9.39 -7.31
N LYS A 93 6.57 10.56 -7.00
CA LYS A 93 7.30 11.36 -8.00
C LYS A 93 8.55 10.63 -8.49
N ALA A 94 8.94 10.85 -9.74
CA ALA A 94 10.21 10.36 -10.25
C ALA A 94 11.38 10.80 -9.36
N GLY A 95 12.36 9.92 -9.18
CA GLY A 95 13.50 10.12 -8.28
C GLY A 95 13.23 9.82 -6.80
N THR A 96 11.98 9.53 -6.42
CA THR A 96 11.66 9.13 -5.03
C THR A 96 12.28 7.77 -4.71
N ARG A 97 12.93 7.66 -3.55
CA ARG A 97 13.43 6.38 -3.03
C ARG A 97 12.34 5.66 -2.25
N LEU A 98 12.02 4.43 -2.63
CA LEU A 98 10.92 3.64 -2.08
C LEU A 98 11.39 2.22 -1.78
N ALA A 99 10.82 1.59 -0.75
CA ALA A 99 10.99 0.15 -0.56
C ALA A 99 10.31 -0.62 -1.70
N SER A 100 10.86 -1.78 -2.09
CA SER A 100 10.33 -2.65 -3.15
C SER A 100 8.87 -3.08 -2.93
N GLU A 101 8.45 -3.16 -1.67
CA GLU A 101 7.10 -3.54 -1.25
C GLU A 101 6.14 -2.33 -1.17
N SER A 102 6.63 -1.11 -1.39
CA SER A 102 5.81 0.11 -1.32
C SER A 102 4.71 0.06 -2.37
N LYS A 103 3.51 0.46 -1.96
CA LYS A 103 2.37 0.55 -2.88
C LYS A 103 2.54 1.71 -3.85
N ILE A 104 2.59 1.41 -5.14
CA ILE A 104 2.60 2.37 -6.24
C ILE A 104 1.25 2.33 -6.93
N VAL A 105 0.67 3.50 -7.21
CA VAL A 105 -0.56 3.62 -7.97
C VAL A 105 -0.29 4.46 -9.21
N LEU A 106 -0.59 3.91 -10.39
CA LEU A 106 -0.54 4.65 -11.65
C LEU A 106 -1.95 5.04 -12.08
N GLY A 107 -2.19 6.34 -12.22
CA GLY A 107 -3.42 6.88 -12.76
C GLY A 107 -3.34 6.92 -14.29
N CYS A 108 -4.29 6.29 -14.96
CA CYS A 108 -4.26 6.07 -16.39
C CYS A 108 -5.45 6.71 -17.11
N ALA A 109 -5.26 7.05 -18.38
CA ALA A 109 -6.31 7.45 -19.31
C ALA A 109 -6.31 6.52 -20.53
N ARG A 110 -7.49 6.21 -21.06
CA ARG A 110 -7.61 5.33 -22.22
C ARG A 110 -7.04 5.99 -23.47
N ILE A 111 -6.27 5.23 -24.25
CA ILE A 111 -5.68 5.70 -25.51
C ILE A 111 -6.80 5.82 -26.56
N GLY A 112 -6.91 6.99 -27.21
CA GLY A 112 -7.86 7.21 -28.31
C GLY A 112 -9.32 7.48 -27.92
N GLY A 113 -9.57 8.02 -26.71
CA GLY A 113 -10.88 8.22 -26.05
C GLY A 113 -12.13 8.42 -26.93
N THR A 114 -13.30 7.95 -26.51
CA THR A 114 -14.10 8.66 -25.48
C THR A 114 -14.74 7.67 -24.51
N HIS A 115 -15.24 8.18 -23.38
CA HIS A 115 -15.93 7.44 -22.31
C HIS A 115 -16.58 6.12 -22.78
N TRP A 116 -16.35 5.01 -22.07
CA TRP A 116 -17.28 3.88 -22.20
C TRP A 116 -18.66 4.35 -21.69
N PRO A 117 -19.77 3.92 -22.31
CA PRO A 117 -21.11 4.23 -21.81
C PRO A 117 -21.32 3.66 -20.41
#